data_AF-A0A9D9FW47-F1
#
_entry.id   AF-A0A9D9FW47-F1
#
_cell.length_a   1.000
_cell.length_b   1.000
_cell.length_c   1.000
_cell.angle_alpha   90.00
_cell.angle_beta   90.00
_cell.angle_gamma   90.00
#
_symmetry.space_group_name_H-M   'P 1'
#
loop_
_entity.id
_entity.type
_entity.pdbx_description
1 polymer ?
#
loop_
_entity_poly.entity_id
_entity_poly.type
_entity_poly.pdbx_seq_one_letter_code
_entity_poly.pdbx_strand_id
1 'polypeptide(L)'
;MAESFFLPYHYVNHLTSPGLQTSAGPVRLTQYLCKDRGNGGNDSAHSFYKNFRWIKDATGINLNQQVGGKAIDLALKGQGNDKTFVKIWNFMLKNKELLDKYKVEVCGRAKKDGSKNLEEKGKIKKLYFDKMSDQAALQAMVQDRFFGMDCIGFVANFLIYVGEWDKYYGVSPKRYPEQVAKINIDDIDEVKPLDFMVWNGHVALVDWVWQKLDEKSAHIDMCQSSTGGPQTNRWVTLKQTNGKGLNGGREFRIEGGTPNPPVRGNFTIWRREGFWY
;
A
#
# COMPACT_ATOMS: atom_id res chain seq x y z
N MET A 1 -15.02 -22.47 -3.40
CA MET A 1 -14.11 -21.71 -4.27
C MET A 1 -14.78 -20.37 -4.50
N ALA A 2 -14.08 -19.26 -4.29
CA ALA A 2 -14.69 -17.94 -4.29
C ALA A 2 -14.39 -17.24 -5.62
N GLU A 3 -15.45 -16.95 -6.38
CA GLU A 3 -15.42 -15.97 -7.46
C GLU A 3 -15.19 -14.59 -6.82
N SER A 4 -14.21 -13.83 -7.32
CA SER A 4 -14.00 -12.47 -6.83
C SER A 4 -14.94 -11.55 -7.58
N PHE A 5 -15.93 -10.98 -6.88
CA PHE A 5 -16.80 -9.95 -7.44
C PHE A 5 -16.14 -8.57 -7.53
N PHE A 6 -14.87 -8.46 -7.12
CA PHE A 6 -14.17 -7.19 -7.03
C PHE A 6 -12.83 -7.24 -7.79
N LEU A 7 -12.68 -6.28 -8.69
CA LEU A 7 -11.38 -5.91 -9.26
C LEU A 7 -10.54 -5.05 -8.31
N PRO A 8 -9.20 -5.07 -8.45
CA PRO A 8 -8.27 -4.29 -7.62
C PRO A 8 -8.57 -2.79 -7.52
N TYR A 9 -9.10 -2.15 -8.56
CA TYR A 9 -9.41 -0.72 -8.55
C TYR A 9 -10.52 -0.38 -7.54
N HIS A 10 -11.43 -1.31 -7.24
CA HIS A 10 -12.44 -1.09 -6.19
C HIS A 10 -11.78 -0.88 -4.83
N TYR A 11 -10.70 -1.61 -4.54
CA TYR A 11 -9.95 -1.44 -3.31
C TYR A 11 -9.11 -0.16 -3.32
N VAL A 12 -8.52 0.21 -4.47
CA VAL A 12 -7.89 1.53 -4.64
C VAL A 12 -8.91 2.64 -4.33
N ASN A 13 -10.12 2.57 -4.87
CA ASN A 13 -11.20 3.52 -4.61
C ASN A 13 -11.60 3.54 -3.14
N HIS A 14 -11.79 2.37 -2.51
CA HIS A 14 -12.08 2.28 -1.06
C HIS A 14 -11.04 3.02 -0.21
N LEU A 15 -9.76 2.91 -0.56
CA LEU A 15 -8.67 3.58 0.15
C LEU A 15 -8.55 5.09 -0.13
N THR A 16 -9.00 5.57 -1.30
CA THR A 16 -8.61 6.89 -1.83
C THR A 16 -9.76 7.79 -2.28
N SER A 17 -10.97 7.27 -2.52
CA SER A 17 -12.10 8.02 -3.07
C SER A 17 -13.45 7.52 -2.48
N PRO A 18 -14.04 8.25 -1.51
CA PRO A 18 -13.57 9.52 -0.93
C PRO A 18 -12.40 9.35 0.05
N GLY A 19 -12.08 8.11 0.45
CA GLY A 19 -11.12 7.75 1.48
C GLY A 19 -11.77 6.92 2.59
N LEU A 20 -10.98 6.52 3.58
CA LEU A 20 -11.44 5.73 4.72
C LEU A 20 -12.22 6.60 5.71
N GLN A 21 -13.41 6.14 6.11
CA GLN A 21 -14.29 6.90 6.99
C GLN A 21 -13.78 6.94 8.45
N THR A 22 -13.63 8.14 9.00
CA THR A 22 -13.25 8.39 10.40
C THR A 22 -14.34 9.22 11.11
N SER A 23 -14.17 9.47 12.42
CA SER A 23 -15.06 10.39 13.15
C SER A 23 -14.92 11.86 12.72
N ALA A 24 -13.86 12.22 11.98
CA ALA A 24 -13.67 13.55 11.41
C ALA A 24 -14.06 13.64 9.92
N GLY A 25 -14.56 12.55 9.32
CA GLY A 25 -14.81 12.45 7.87
C GLY A 25 -13.81 11.53 7.14
N PRO A 26 -13.89 11.44 5.80
CA PRO A 26 -13.05 10.55 5.02
C PRO A 26 -11.60 11.03 4.94
N VAL A 27 -10.64 10.12 5.08
CA VAL A 27 -9.19 10.38 4.95
C VAL A 27 -8.61 9.45 3.89
N ARG A 28 -7.92 10.03 2.90
CA ARG A 28 -7.39 9.29 1.74
C ARG A 28 -6.01 8.73 2.06
N LEU A 29 -5.80 7.44 1.82
CA LEU A 29 -4.51 6.79 1.99
C LEU A 29 -3.70 6.88 0.69
N THR A 30 -3.14 8.06 0.42
CA THR A 30 -2.44 8.39 -0.84
C THR A 30 -0.94 8.57 -0.64
N GLN A 31 -0.33 7.75 0.21
CA GLN A 31 1.12 7.74 0.36
C GLN A 31 1.67 6.32 0.39
N TYR A 32 2.85 6.20 -0.21
CA TYR A 32 3.68 5.02 -0.08
C TYR A 32 4.49 5.12 1.19
N LEU A 33 4.49 4.04 1.97
CA LEU A 33 5.27 3.94 3.18
C LEU A 33 5.83 2.55 3.27
N CYS A 34 7.14 2.40 3.47
CA CYS A 34 7.80 1.10 3.57
C CYS A 34 8.82 1.13 4.69
N LYS A 35 9.04 -0.02 5.33
CA LYS A 35 10.09 -0.16 6.36
C LYS A 35 11.48 0.19 5.84
N ASP A 36 11.75 -0.10 4.57
CA ASP A 36 13.04 0.19 3.94
C ASP A 36 13.12 1.67 3.55
N ARG A 37 14.14 2.35 4.10
CA ARG A 37 14.43 3.77 3.82
C ARG A 37 14.64 4.05 2.33
N GLY A 38 15.33 3.18 1.61
CA GLY A 38 15.65 3.40 0.19
C GLY A 38 14.44 3.29 -0.73
N ASN A 39 13.40 2.58 -0.29
CA ASN A 39 12.23 2.26 -1.12
C ASN A 39 10.98 3.08 -0.76
N GLY A 40 11.05 3.92 0.28
CA GLY A 40 9.95 4.80 0.68
C GLY A 40 10.16 5.39 2.07
N GLY A 41 10.76 4.61 2.96
CA GLY A 41 11.02 4.97 4.34
C GLY A 41 9.75 5.07 5.18
N ASN A 42 9.95 4.97 6.49
CA ASN A 42 8.90 5.12 7.47
C ASN A 42 9.35 5.99 8.65
N ASP A 43 10.34 6.88 8.45
CA ASP A 43 10.95 7.62 9.56
C ASP A 43 9.94 8.48 10.33
N SER A 44 9.00 9.17 9.65
CA SER A 44 7.90 9.90 10.30
C SER A 44 7.02 8.96 11.13
N ALA A 45 6.53 7.88 10.51
CA ALA A 45 5.73 6.86 11.19
C ALA A 45 6.48 6.24 12.39
N HIS A 46 7.77 5.93 12.25
CA HIS A 46 8.58 5.38 13.33
C HIS A 46 8.68 6.33 14.51
N SER A 47 8.94 7.61 14.25
CA SER A 47 8.98 8.66 15.28
C SER A 47 7.65 8.75 16.05
N PHE A 48 6.54 8.62 15.33
CA PHE A 48 5.20 8.60 15.92
C PHE A 48 4.90 7.33 16.73
N TYR A 49 4.93 6.16 16.09
CA TYR A 49 4.49 4.90 16.69
C TYR A 49 5.38 4.44 17.86
N LYS A 50 6.66 4.83 17.90
CA LYS A 50 7.58 4.46 18.99
C LYS A 50 7.04 4.87 20.36
N ASN A 51 6.49 6.07 20.46
CA ASN A 51 6.01 6.61 21.73
C ASN A 51 4.48 6.57 21.81
N PHE A 52 3.79 6.92 20.73
CA PHE A 52 2.34 7.12 20.75
C PHE A 52 1.57 5.85 21.10
N ARG A 53 2.07 4.68 20.69
CA ARG A 53 1.37 3.40 20.93
C ARG A 53 1.21 3.03 22.40
N TRP A 54 2.05 3.58 23.28
CA TRP A 54 2.08 3.27 24.71
C TRP A 54 1.33 4.27 25.57
N ILE A 55 0.83 5.36 24.98
CA ILE A 55 0.15 6.42 25.72
C ILE A 55 -1.22 5.92 26.16
N LYS A 56 -1.46 6.01 27.47
CA LYS A 56 -2.75 5.73 28.10
C LYS A 56 -3.68 6.92 27.96
N ASP A 57 -4.92 6.67 27.56
CA ASP A 57 -6.00 7.63 27.63
C ASP A 57 -6.47 7.87 29.07
N ALA A 58 -7.50 8.69 29.24
CA ALA A 58 -8.08 8.99 30.55
C ALA A 58 -8.61 7.74 31.29
N THR A 59 -8.89 6.65 30.57
CA THR A 59 -9.36 5.38 31.14
C THR A 59 -8.19 4.42 31.45
N GLY A 60 -6.96 4.82 31.18
CA GLY A 60 -5.77 3.99 31.39
C GLY A 60 -5.45 3.03 30.24
N ILE A 61 -6.22 3.07 29.14
CA ILE A 61 -6.05 2.19 27.97
C ILE A 61 -5.15 2.88 26.95
N ASN A 62 -4.16 2.16 26.41
CA ASN A 62 -3.32 2.68 25.34
C ASN A 62 -3.69 2.18 23.94
N LEU A 63 -3.17 2.85 22.92
CA LEU A 63 -3.40 2.48 21.52
C LEU A 63 -3.01 1.02 21.24
N ASN A 64 -1.92 0.53 21.84
CA ASN A 64 -1.46 -0.84 21.69
C ASN A 64 -2.47 -1.88 22.19
N GLN A 65 -3.17 -1.58 23.29
CA GLN A 65 -4.26 -2.40 23.83
C GLN A 65 -5.52 -2.29 22.95
N GLN A 66 -5.83 -1.11 22.43
CA GLN A 66 -7.04 -0.89 21.63
C GLN A 66 -6.96 -1.44 20.19
N VAL A 67 -5.78 -1.35 19.57
CA VAL A 67 -5.56 -1.75 18.17
C VAL A 67 -4.90 -3.12 18.06
N GLY A 68 -4.06 -3.47 19.04
CA GLY A 68 -3.22 -4.67 19.01
C GLY A 68 -1.83 -4.37 18.45
N GLY A 69 -0.79 -4.79 19.17
CA GLY A 69 0.58 -4.43 18.82
C GLY A 69 1.05 -4.91 17.46
N LYS A 70 0.64 -6.12 17.06
CA LYS A 70 0.95 -6.66 15.73
C LYS A 70 0.36 -5.80 14.60
N ALA A 71 -0.86 -5.28 14.79
CA ALA A 71 -1.50 -4.42 13.80
C ALA A 71 -0.78 -3.07 13.67
N ILE A 72 -0.33 -2.49 14.79
CA ILE A 72 0.51 -1.29 14.80
C ILE A 72 1.85 -1.54 14.10
N ASP A 73 2.49 -2.68 14.36
CA ASP A 73 3.77 -3.04 13.72
C ASP A 73 3.64 -3.22 12.21
N LEU A 74 2.48 -3.67 11.73
CA LEU A 74 2.17 -3.74 10.31
C LEU A 74 1.91 -2.34 9.74
N ALA A 75 1.10 -1.51 10.40
CA ALA A 75 0.84 -0.13 9.99
C ALA A 75 2.14 0.68 9.86
N LEU A 76 3.07 0.51 10.81
CA LEU A 76 4.40 1.13 10.80
C LEU A 76 5.23 0.76 9.55
N LYS A 77 4.98 -0.39 8.93
CA LYS A 77 5.71 -0.88 7.75
C LYS A 77 4.98 -0.60 6.44
N GLY A 78 3.79 0.01 6.48
CA GLY A 78 2.92 0.18 5.32
C GLY A 78 2.05 -1.05 5.01
N GLN A 79 1.97 -2.00 5.93
CA GLN A 79 1.30 -3.29 5.75
C GLN A 79 0.04 -3.42 6.61
N GLY A 80 -0.35 -2.33 7.29
CA GLY A 80 -1.57 -2.27 8.10
C GLY A 80 -2.82 -2.31 7.21
N ASN A 81 -3.90 -2.88 7.73
CA ASN A 81 -5.20 -2.86 7.04
C ASN A 81 -5.95 -1.53 7.27
N ASP A 82 -6.94 -1.28 6.43
CA ASP A 82 -7.82 -0.12 6.49
C ASP A 82 -8.44 0.12 7.88
N LYS A 83 -8.98 -0.93 8.51
CA LYS A 83 -9.57 -0.87 9.86
C LYS A 83 -8.56 -0.44 10.93
N THR A 84 -7.30 -0.84 10.79
CA THR A 84 -6.22 -0.47 11.70
C THR A 84 -5.95 1.04 11.62
N PHE A 85 -5.83 1.59 10.40
CA PHE A 85 -5.63 3.03 10.23
C PHE A 85 -6.79 3.85 10.82
N VAL A 86 -8.04 3.46 10.53
CA VAL A 86 -9.22 4.13 11.09
C VAL A 86 -9.24 4.10 12.61
N LYS A 87 -8.92 2.95 13.23
CA LYS A 87 -8.85 2.86 14.70
C LYS A 87 -7.76 3.77 15.28
N ILE A 88 -6.60 3.86 14.65
CA ILE A 88 -5.51 4.74 15.10
C ILE A 88 -5.93 6.20 14.99
N TRP A 89 -6.50 6.61 13.87
CA TRP A 89 -6.97 7.99 13.67
C TRP A 89 -8.08 8.37 14.66
N ASN A 90 -9.10 7.53 14.83
CA ASN A 90 -10.16 7.79 15.80
C ASN A 90 -9.63 7.84 17.24
N PHE A 91 -8.63 7.02 17.58
CA PHE A 91 -7.96 7.12 18.88
C PHE A 91 -7.25 8.46 19.06
N MET A 92 -6.54 8.95 18.04
CA MET A 92 -5.90 10.27 18.07
C MET A 92 -6.92 11.39 18.24
N LEU A 93 -8.03 11.34 17.49
CA LEU A 93 -9.10 12.33 17.55
C LEU A 93 -9.77 12.39 18.92
N LYS A 94 -10.04 11.23 19.52
CA LYS A 94 -10.58 11.14 20.89
C LYS A 94 -9.61 11.68 21.94
N ASN A 95 -8.31 11.60 21.67
CA ASN A 95 -7.24 11.87 22.64
C ASN A 95 -6.30 12.99 22.20
N LYS A 96 -6.81 14.04 21.55
CA LYS A 96 -6.00 15.13 20.97
C LYS A 96 -5.05 15.79 21.98
N GLU A 97 -5.46 15.93 23.24
CA GLU A 97 -4.59 16.50 24.28
C GLU A 97 -3.32 15.66 24.55
N LEU A 98 -3.37 14.35 24.30
CA LEU A 98 -2.19 13.50 24.41
C LEU A 98 -1.18 13.78 23.28
N LEU A 99 -1.62 14.32 22.15
CA LEU A 99 -0.78 14.68 21.01
C LEU A 99 0.08 15.93 21.28
N ASP A 100 -0.21 16.70 22.34
CA ASP A 100 0.66 17.79 22.79
C ASP A 100 1.80 17.30 23.70
N LYS A 101 1.79 16.04 24.14
CA LYS A 101 2.80 15.56 25.11
C LYS A 101 4.11 15.14 24.46
N TYR A 102 4.13 14.87 23.15
CA TYR A 102 5.29 14.25 22.50
C TYR A 102 5.68 14.91 21.19
N LYS A 103 6.99 15.02 20.99
CA LYS A 103 7.58 15.50 19.75
C LYS A 103 7.75 14.34 18.78
N VAL A 104 7.34 14.56 17.54
CA VAL A 104 7.62 13.71 16.39
C VAL A 104 8.55 14.43 15.43
N GLU A 105 9.11 13.66 14.51
CA GLU A 105 9.94 14.13 13.42
C GLU A 105 9.19 13.91 12.11
N VAL A 106 8.97 14.99 11.38
CA VAL A 106 8.46 14.96 10.01
C VAL A 106 9.66 14.80 9.10
N CYS A 107 9.69 13.70 8.36
CA CYS A 107 10.82 13.34 7.53
C CYS A 107 10.44 13.31 6.07
N GLY A 108 11.28 13.95 5.24
CA GLY A 108 11.36 13.85 3.80
C GLY A 108 11.52 12.42 3.29
N ARG A 109 11.50 12.25 1.96
CA ARG A 109 12.05 11.01 1.37
C ARG A 109 13.52 10.92 1.72
N ALA A 110 13.98 9.73 2.08
CA ALA A 110 15.40 9.49 2.34
C ALA A 110 16.21 9.86 1.09
N LYS A 111 17.41 10.39 1.32
CA LYS A 111 18.37 10.60 0.22
C LYS A 111 18.86 9.23 -0.29
N LYS A 112 19.43 9.19 -1.50
CA LYS A 112 19.92 7.93 -2.12
C LYS A 112 20.98 7.21 -1.28
N ASP A 113 21.67 7.93 -0.39
CA ASP A 113 22.64 7.39 0.57
C ASP A 113 21.99 6.75 1.82
N GLY A 114 20.66 6.71 1.88
CA GLY A 114 19.90 6.19 3.02
C GLY A 114 19.86 7.14 4.22
N SER A 115 20.41 8.35 4.10
CA SER A 115 20.36 9.35 5.16
C SER A 115 18.95 9.90 5.34
N LYS A 116 18.60 10.12 6.60
CA LYS A 116 17.31 10.68 7.01
C LYS A 116 17.25 12.15 6.62
N ASN A 117 16.19 12.55 5.93
CA ASN A 117 15.90 13.95 5.62
C ASN A 117 14.91 14.50 6.65
N LEU A 118 15.39 15.10 7.74
CA LEU A 118 14.51 15.72 8.74
C LEU A 118 14.04 17.09 8.24
N GLU A 119 12.73 17.26 8.06
CA GLU A 119 12.12 18.51 7.58
C GLU A 119 11.61 19.36 8.74
N GLU A 120 10.90 18.75 9.68
CA GLU A 120 10.36 19.45 10.85
C GLU A 120 10.38 18.56 12.09
N LYS A 121 10.41 19.19 13.27
CA LYS A 121 10.27 18.50 14.56
C LYS A 121 9.34 19.29 15.47
N GLY A 122 8.30 18.63 15.99
CA GLY A 122 7.29 19.32 16.77
C GLY A 122 6.29 18.37 17.41
N LYS A 123 5.39 18.93 18.21
CA LYS A 123 4.30 18.17 18.82
C LYS A 123 3.16 18.02 17.80
N ILE A 124 2.58 16.81 17.67
CA ILE A 124 1.55 16.54 16.64
C ILE A 124 0.39 17.53 16.73
N LYS A 125 -0.08 17.83 17.95
CA LYS A 125 -1.18 18.79 18.14
C LYS A 125 -0.85 20.16 17.53
N LYS A 126 0.34 20.69 17.84
CA LYS A 126 0.81 21.99 17.35
C LYS A 126 1.13 22.01 15.86
N LEU A 127 1.64 20.90 15.32
CA LEU A 127 1.98 20.80 13.91
C LEU A 127 0.71 20.76 13.04
N TYR A 128 -0.30 20.01 13.48
CA TYR A 128 -1.48 19.72 12.68
C TYR A 128 -2.77 20.27 13.32
N PHE A 129 -3.22 19.69 14.43
CA PHE A 129 -4.57 19.91 14.97
C PHE A 129 -4.87 21.32 15.49
N ASP A 130 -3.86 22.12 15.85
CA ASP A 130 -4.06 23.51 16.26
C ASP A 130 -4.20 24.48 15.07
N LYS A 131 -3.80 24.05 13.87
CA LYS A 131 -3.72 24.92 12.68
C LYS A 131 -4.79 24.61 11.64
N MET A 132 -5.43 23.44 11.71
CA MET A 132 -6.37 22.98 10.70
C MET A 132 -7.46 22.10 11.33
N SER A 133 -8.50 21.79 10.55
CA SER A 133 -9.56 20.88 10.99
C SER A 133 -9.01 19.48 11.26
N ASP A 134 -9.71 18.70 12.08
CA ASP A 134 -9.34 17.32 12.41
C ASP A 134 -9.13 16.45 11.15
N GLN A 135 -10.00 16.58 10.14
CA GLN A 135 -9.88 15.86 8.88
C GLN A 135 -8.62 16.29 8.11
N ALA A 136 -8.40 17.60 8.00
CA ALA A 136 -7.24 18.15 7.31
C ALA A 136 -5.93 17.75 8.01
N ALA A 137 -5.93 17.69 9.35
CA ALA A 137 -4.79 17.27 10.15
C ALA A 137 -4.42 15.81 9.85
N LEU A 138 -5.41 14.91 9.84
CA LEU A 138 -5.16 13.52 9.47
C LEU A 138 -4.67 13.38 8.02
N GLN A 139 -5.24 14.15 7.09
CA GLN A 139 -4.82 14.13 5.69
C GLN A 139 -3.39 14.66 5.51
N ALA A 140 -3.01 15.73 6.21
CA ALA A 140 -1.64 16.26 6.21
C ALA A 140 -0.65 15.24 6.80
N MET A 141 -1.03 14.54 7.88
CA MET A 141 -0.20 13.46 8.42
C MET A 141 -0.02 12.28 7.45
N VAL A 142 -1.02 11.98 6.61
CA VAL A 142 -0.83 11.02 5.50
C VAL A 142 0.24 11.57 4.55
N GLN A 143 0.12 12.81 4.08
CA GLN A 143 1.07 13.45 3.16
C GLN A 143 2.51 13.46 3.71
N ASP A 144 2.66 13.64 5.02
CA ASP A 144 3.93 13.62 5.74
C ASP A 144 4.44 12.21 6.10
N ARG A 145 3.85 11.17 5.51
CA ARG A 145 4.24 9.77 5.62
C ARG A 145 4.21 9.22 7.05
N PHE A 146 3.27 9.67 7.88
CA PHE A 146 2.94 8.97 9.13
C PHE A 146 2.09 7.73 8.87
N PHE A 147 1.35 7.75 7.77
CA PHE A 147 0.46 6.67 7.33
C PHE A 147 0.62 6.47 5.82
N GLY A 148 0.61 5.22 5.39
CA GLY A 148 0.73 4.86 3.99
C GLY A 148 0.67 3.35 3.83
N MET A 149 0.72 2.90 2.57
CA MET A 149 0.65 1.48 2.24
C MET A 149 1.78 1.11 1.28
N ASP A 150 2.51 0.02 1.55
CA ASP A 150 3.48 -0.53 0.59
C ASP A 150 2.80 -1.52 -0.38
N CYS A 151 3.55 -2.02 -1.36
CA CYS A 151 3.05 -2.96 -2.36
C CYS A 151 2.58 -4.29 -1.76
N ILE A 152 3.28 -4.78 -0.72
CA ILE A 152 2.93 -6.02 -0.03
C ILE A 152 1.62 -5.84 0.75
N GLY A 153 1.52 -4.73 1.48
CA GLY A 153 0.34 -4.32 2.23
C GLY A 153 -0.86 -4.14 1.33
N PHE A 154 -0.67 -3.53 0.16
CA PHE A 154 -1.76 -3.35 -0.82
C PHE A 154 -2.32 -4.70 -1.28
N VAL A 155 -1.48 -5.59 -1.80
CA VAL A 155 -1.95 -6.88 -2.33
C VAL A 155 -2.52 -7.77 -1.22
N ALA A 156 -1.85 -7.85 -0.06
CA ALA A 156 -2.35 -8.65 1.06
C ALA A 156 -3.72 -8.16 1.57
N ASN A 157 -3.91 -6.84 1.68
CA ASN A 157 -5.18 -6.30 2.14
C ASN A 157 -6.26 -6.29 1.07
N PHE A 158 -5.91 -6.24 -0.22
CA PHE A 158 -6.86 -6.53 -1.29
C PHE A 158 -7.39 -7.96 -1.19
N LEU A 159 -6.51 -8.95 -0.98
CA LEU A 159 -6.93 -10.35 -0.80
C LEU A 159 -7.82 -10.53 0.45
N ILE A 160 -7.57 -9.77 1.52
CA ILE A 160 -8.49 -9.74 2.68
C ILE A 160 -9.82 -9.07 2.32
N TYR A 161 -9.78 -7.95 1.59
CA TYR A 161 -10.95 -7.18 1.21
C TYR A 161 -11.94 -8.00 0.38
N VAL A 162 -11.44 -8.83 -0.55
CA VAL A 162 -12.28 -9.70 -1.40
C VAL A 162 -12.63 -11.04 -0.73
N GLY A 163 -12.21 -11.27 0.51
CA GLY A 163 -12.52 -12.49 1.26
C GLY A 163 -11.64 -13.70 0.94
N GLU A 164 -10.63 -13.55 0.09
CA GLU A 164 -9.66 -14.61 -0.23
C GLU A 164 -8.78 -14.97 0.98
N TRP A 165 -8.39 -13.96 1.76
CA TRP A 165 -7.59 -14.13 2.97
C TRP A 165 -8.39 -13.74 4.20
N ASP A 166 -8.35 -14.57 5.24
CA ASP A 166 -8.93 -14.28 6.55
C ASP A 166 -8.07 -13.29 7.37
N LYS A 167 -6.77 -13.24 7.07
CA LYS A 167 -5.79 -12.43 7.79
C LYS A 167 -4.55 -12.14 6.95
N TYR A 168 -3.67 -11.32 7.52
CA TYR A 168 -2.39 -10.96 6.91
C TYR A 168 -1.36 -12.10 7.03
N TYR A 169 -0.86 -12.59 5.88
CA TYR A 169 0.16 -13.65 5.82
C TYR A 169 1.58 -13.14 5.58
N GLY A 170 1.76 -11.96 4.97
CA GLY A 170 3.06 -11.31 4.78
C GLY A 170 4.02 -12.10 3.89
N VAL A 171 3.96 -11.87 2.58
CA VAL A 171 4.78 -12.56 1.58
C VAL A 171 5.69 -11.55 0.90
N SER A 172 6.98 -11.86 0.78
CA SER A 172 7.89 -11.02 0.00
C SER A 172 7.61 -11.20 -1.51
N PRO A 173 7.66 -10.14 -2.34
CA PRO A 173 7.26 -10.21 -3.75
C PRO A 173 7.87 -11.38 -4.52
N LYS A 174 9.18 -11.59 -4.39
CA LYS A 174 9.90 -12.70 -5.06
C LYS A 174 9.38 -14.11 -4.74
N ARG A 175 8.63 -14.28 -3.63
CA ARG A 175 8.07 -15.56 -3.18
C ARG A 175 6.60 -15.74 -3.53
N TYR A 176 5.94 -14.75 -4.12
CA TYR A 176 4.56 -14.89 -4.60
C TYR A 176 4.37 -16.09 -5.55
N PRO A 177 5.29 -16.36 -6.48
CA PRO A 177 5.20 -17.54 -7.37
C PRO A 177 5.14 -18.87 -6.61
N GLU A 178 5.78 -18.95 -5.44
CA GLU A 178 5.86 -20.18 -4.64
C GLU A 178 4.69 -20.30 -3.65
N GLN A 179 4.21 -19.18 -3.13
CA GLN A 179 3.34 -19.14 -1.94
C GLN A 179 1.91 -18.68 -2.21
N VAL A 180 1.67 -17.91 -3.27
CA VAL A 180 0.39 -17.21 -3.47
C VAL A 180 -0.22 -17.52 -4.83
N ALA A 181 0.56 -17.39 -5.91
CA ALA A 181 0.13 -17.49 -7.29
C ALA A 181 1.07 -18.44 -8.06
N LYS A 182 0.70 -19.71 -8.18
CA LYS A 182 1.60 -20.79 -8.64
C LYS A 182 1.52 -21.09 -10.13
N ILE A 183 0.52 -20.54 -10.82
CA ILE A 183 0.32 -20.75 -12.26
C ILE A 183 1.11 -19.67 -12.98
N ASN A 184 2.11 -20.05 -13.74
CA ASN A 184 2.91 -19.13 -14.54
C ASN A 184 2.16 -18.75 -15.83
N ILE A 185 2.15 -17.46 -16.17
CA ILE A 185 1.54 -16.94 -17.41
C ILE A 185 2.67 -16.59 -18.37
N ASP A 186 2.84 -17.40 -19.41
CA ASP A 186 3.97 -17.31 -20.34
C ASP A 186 3.62 -16.65 -21.68
N ASP A 187 2.33 -16.43 -21.94
CA ASP A 187 1.79 -15.85 -23.17
C ASP A 187 0.94 -14.61 -22.85
N ILE A 188 1.05 -13.57 -23.67
CA ILE A 188 0.24 -12.35 -23.56
C ILE A 188 -1.27 -12.65 -23.66
N ASP A 189 -1.65 -13.68 -24.43
CA ASP A 189 -3.05 -14.09 -24.63
C ASP A 189 -3.66 -14.74 -23.39
N GLU A 190 -2.82 -15.21 -22.47
CA GLU A 190 -3.25 -15.86 -21.24
C GLU A 190 -3.44 -14.87 -20.10
N VAL A 191 -3.02 -13.62 -20.23
CA VAL A 191 -3.14 -12.59 -19.19
C VAL A 191 -4.61 -12.25 -18.94
N LYS A 192 -5.00 -12.21 -17.66
CA LYS A 192 -6.39 -11.94 -17.22
C LYS A 192 -6.41 -10.97 -16.03
N PRO A 193 -7.58 -10.37 -15.73
CA PRO A 193 -7.80 -9.70 -14.46
C PRO A 193 -7.40 -10.58 -13.27
N LEU A 194 -6.93 -9.93 -12.20
CA LEU A 194 -6.43 -10.55 -10.96
C LEU A 194 -5.10 -11.28 -11.06
N ASP A 195 -4.47 -11.36 -12.23
CA ASP A 195 -3.11 -11.87 -12.33
C ASP A 195 -2.13 -10.97 -11.57
N PHE A 196 -1.17 -11.62 -10.91
CA PHE A 196 -0.14 -10.97 -10.10
C PHE A 196 1.05 -10.63 -10.99
N MET A 197 1.41 -9.35 -11.02
CA MET A 197 2.61 -8.86 -11.70
C MET A 197 3.74 -8.78 -10.66
N VAL A 198 4.81 -9.54 -10.85
CA VAL A 198 5.84 -9.77 -9.82
C VAL A 198 7.23 -9.38 -10.30
N TRP A 199 7.81 -8.36 -9.67
CA TRP A 199 9.20 -7.93 -9.79
C TRP A 199 10.04 -8.46 -8.62
N ASN A 200 11.37 -8.40 -8.75
CA ASN A 200 12.29 -8.65 -7.64
C ASN A 200 12.29 -7.47 -6.63
N GLY A 201 11.20 -7.33 -5.88
CA GLY A 201 11.02 -6.30 -4.85
C GLY A 201 9.67 -5.56 -4.91
N HIS A 202 8.83 -5.83 -5.92
CA HIS A 202 7.54 -5.19 -6.07
C HIS A 202 6.47 -6.18 -6.54
N VAL A 203 5.22 -5.91 -6.18
CA VAL A 203 4.07 -6.70 -6.61
C VAL A 203 2.90 -5.78 -6.94
N ALA A 204 2.18 -6.09 -8.01
CA ALA A 204 0.98 -5.41 -8.47
C ALA A 204 -0.04 -6.44 -8.97
N LEU A 205 -1.22 -5.97 -9.34
CA LEU A 205 -2.29 -6.81 -9.89
C LEU A 205 -2.75 -6.23 -11.23
N VAL A 206 -3.02 -7.11 -12.19
CA VAL A 206 -3.79 -6.78 -13.38
C VAL A 206 -5.22 -6.48 -12.94
N ASP A 207 -5.70 -5.29 -13.29
CA ASP A 207 -7.06 -4.87 -12.98
C ASP A 207 -8.01 -5.26 -14.10
N TRP A 208 -7.65 -4.94 -15.33
CA TRP A 208 -8.46 -5.25 -16.51
C TRP A 208 -7.57 -5.50 -17.73
N VAL A 209 -8.04 -6.31 -18.67
CA VAL A 209 -7.38 -6.53 -19.97
C VAL A 209 -8.32 -6.05 -21.06
N TRP A 210 -7.89 -5.05 -21.83
CA TRP A 210 -8.76 -4.36 -22.77
C TRP A 210 -8.70 -4.95 -24.17
N GLN A 211 -7.50 -5.00 -24.75
CA GLN A 211 -7.30 -5.49 -26.11
C GLN A 211 -5.86 -5.89 -26.34
N LYS A 212 -5.69 -6.88 -27.24
CA LYS A 212 -4.40 -7.21 -27.83
C LYS A 212 -4.03 -6.14 -28.86
N LEU A 213 -2.77 -5.71 -28.84
CA LEU A 213 -2.20 -4.75 -29.81
C LEU A 213 -1.48 -5.47 -30.94
N ASP A 214 -0.75 -6.51 -30.60
CA ASP A 214 0.00 -7.38 -31.52
C ASP A 214 0.25 -8.73 -30.82
N GLU A 215 0.97 -9.65 -31.47
CA GLU A 215 1.29 -10.99 -30.95
C GLU A 215 1.97 -11.02 -29.57
N LYS A 216 2.56 -9.91 -29.11
CA LYS A 216 3.32 -9.84 -27.85
C LYS A 216 2.90 -8.70 -26.94
N SER A 217 1.86 -7.95 -27.29
CA SER A 217 1.50 -6.72 -26.59
C SER A 217 0.01 -6.60 -26.38
N ALA A 218 -0.38 -6.04 -25.23
CA ALA A 218 -1.78 -5.77 -24.89
C ALA A 218 -1.91 -4.48 -24.09
N HIS A 219 -3.10 -3.88 -24.13
CA HIS A 219 -3.49 -2.84 -23.19
C HIS A 219 -4.17 -3.45 -21.97
N ILE A 220 -3.69 -3.07 -20.79
CA ILE A 220 -4.25 -3.46 -19.50
C ILE A 220 -4.47 -2.22 -18.63
N ASP A 221 -5.33 -2.35 -17.64
CA ASP A 221 -5.27 -1.55 -16.43
C ASP A 221 -4.57 -2.38 -15.34
N MET A 222 -3.80 -1.72 -14.48
CA MET A 222 -3.15 -2.38 -13.34
C MET A 222 -3.31 -1.54 -12.07
N CYS A 223 -3.34 -2.22 -10.92
CA CYS A 223 -3.35 -1.57 -9.62
C CYS A 223 -2.13 -1.96 -8.81
N GLN A 224 -1.57 -0.99 -8.11
CA GLN A 224 -0.39 -1.16 -7.27
C GLN A 224 -0.39 -0.17 -6.12
N SER A 225 0.45 -0.42 -5.11
CA SER A 225 0.93 0.67 -4.25
C SER A 225 2.42 0.87 -4.46
N SER A 226 2.80 2.06 -4.89
CA SER A 226 4.18 2.45 -5.23
C SER A 226 4.33 3.94 -4.93
N THR A 227 5.33 4.65 -5.45
CA THR A 227 5.44 6.13 -5.25
C THR A 227 4.09 6.82 -5.52
N GLY A 228 3.52 7.44 -4.47
CA GLY A 228 2.16 8.03 -4.49
C GLY A 228 1.11 7.24 -3.71
N GLY A 229 1.44 6.02 -3.26
CA GLY A 229 0.54 5.12 -2.54
C GLY A 229 -0.24 4.19 -3.47
N PRO A 230 -1.35 3.61 -2.97
CA PRO A 230 -2.32 2.85 -3.76
C PRO A 230 -2.86 3.66 -4.94
N GLN A 231 -2.82 3.10 -6.13
CA GLN A 231 -3.24 3.76 -7.37
C GLN A 231 -3.56 2.76 -8.47
N THR A 232 -4.37 3.21 -9.43
CA THR A 232 -4.63 2.51 -10.69
C THR A 232 -3.86 3.21 -11.81
N ASN A 233 -3.09 2.45 -12.56
CA ASN A 233 -2.47 2.90 -13.80
C ASN A 233 -3.30 2.33 -14.95
N ARG A 234 -3.88 3.21 -15.76
CA ARG A 234 -4.79 2.85 -16.85
C ARG A 234 -4.08 2.82 -18.20
N TRP A 235 -4.61 2.04 -19.12
CA TRP A 235 -4.16 1.95 -20.51
C TRP A 235 -2.66 1.68 -20.62
N VAL A 236 -2.16 0.81 -19.75
CA VAL A 236 -0.78 0.39 -19.68
C VAL A 236 -0.49 -0.52 -20.87
N THR A 237 0.56 -0.21 -21.63
CA THR A 237 1.07 -1.11 -22.66
C THR A 237 1.93 -2.17 -22.00
N LEU A 238 1.38 -3.37 -21.89
CA LEU A 238 2.07 -4.58 -21.45
C LEU A 238 2.73 -5.23 -22.65
N LYS A 239 4.01 -5.60 -22.53
CA LYS A 239 4.75 -6.30 -23.59
C LYS A 239 5.47 -7.52 -23.07
N GLN A 240 5.20 -8.66 -23.69
CA GLN A 240 5.94 -9.89 -23.53
C GLN A 240 7.33 -9.77 -24.19
N THR A 241 8.36 -10.18 -23.47
CA THR A 241 9.75 -10.21 -23.97
C THR A 241 10.17 -11.65 -24.27
N ASN A 242 11.36 -11.87 -24.82
CA ASN A 242 11.91 -13.22 -24.96
C ASN A 242 12.72 -13.67 -23.72
N GLY A 243 12.79 -12.83 -22.68
CA GLY A 243 13.51 -13.12 -21.43
C GLY A 243 12.81 -14.17 -20.57
N LYS A 244 13.57 -14.69 -19.61
CA LYS A 244 13.10 -15.59 -18.55
C LYS A 244 13.47 -14.98 -17.20
N GLY A 245 12.49 -14.85 -16.33
CA GLY A 245 12.59 -14.15 -15.05
C GLY A 245 12.48 -15.11 -13.86
N LEU A 246 11.77 -14.67 -12.82
CA LEU A 246 11.54 -15.47 -11.61
C LEU A 246 10.98 -16.84 -11.96
N ASN A 247 11.54 -17.89 -11.34
CA ASN A 247 11.13 -19.30 -11.52
C ASN A 247 10.99 -19.76 -12.98
N GLY A 248 11.77 -19.19 -13.91
CA GLY A 248 11.73 -19.54 -15.32
C GLY A 248 10.50 -19.03 -16.07
N GLY A 249 9.70 -18.16 -15.45
CA GLY A 249 8.56 -17.52 -16.09
C GLY A 249 8.98 -16.53 -17.17
N ARG A 250 8.12 -16.32 -18.16
CA ARG A 250 8.30 -15.34 -19.23
C ARG A 250 8.36 -13.94 -18.65
N GLU A 251 9.34 -13.16 -19.11
CA GLU A 251 9.43 -11.77 -18.71
C GLU A 251 8.50 -10.88 -19.54
N PHE A 252 7.84 -9.96 -18.84
CA PHE A 252 7.05 -8.87 -19.38
C PHE A 252 7.65 -7.53 -18.95
N ARG A 253 7.32 -6.47 -19.69
CA ARG A 253 7.67 -5.09 -19.34
C ARG A 253 6.50 -4.15 -19.61
N ILE A 254 6.54 -3.00 -18.96
CA ILE A 254 5.60 -1.89 -19.16
C ILE A 254 6.27 -0.86 -20.08
N GLU A 255 5.60 -0.49 -21.17
CA GLU A 255 6.09 0.54 -22.12
C GLU A 255 5.37 1.89 -21.99
N GLY A 256 4.23 1.95 -21.30
CA GLY A 256 3.46 3.18 -21.11
C GLY A 256 2.30 3.02 -20.12
N GLY A 257 1.52 4.08 -19.90
CA GLY A 257 0.33 4.07 -19.04
C GLY A 257 0.02 5.45 -18.44
N THR A 258 -1.20 5.62 -17.91
CA THR A 258 -1.65 6.88 -17.31
C THR A 258 -2.30 6.68 -15.93
N PRO A 259 -1.77 7.29 -14.85
CA PRO A 259 -0.45 7.90 -14.80
C PRO A 259 0.64 6.87 -15.13
N ASN A 260 1.82 7.32 -15.51
CA ASN A 260 2.93 6.43 -15.86
C ASN A 260 3.30 5.52 -14.67
N PRO A 261 3.30 4.18 -14.83
CA PRO A 261 3.70 3.27 -13.76
C PRO A 261 5.12 3.59 -13.27
N PRO A 262 5.32 3.88 -11.97
CA PRO A 262 6.62 4.33 -11.47
C PRO A 262 7.63 3.18 -11.32
N VAL A 263 7.16 1.93 -11.22
CA VAL A 263 8.03 0.76 -11.16
C VAL A 263 8.46 0.36 -12.56
N ARG A 264 9.78 0.21 -12.75
CA ARG A 264 10.42 -0.11 -14.02
C ARG A 264 11.09 -1.49 -13.96
N GLY A 265 11.52 -1.97 -15.12
CA GLY A 265 12.21 -3.25 -15.27
C GLY A 265 11.26 -4.40 -15.63
N ASN A 266 11.85 -5.56 -15.87
CA ASN A 266 11.14 -6.76 -16.25
C ASN A 266 10.49 -7.42 -15.03
N PHE A 267 9.38 -8.10 -15.27
CA PHE A 267 8.62 -8.86 -14.27
C PHE A 267 8.04 -10.12 -14.88
N THR A 268 7.48 -10.96 -14.03
CA THR A 268 6.76 -12.18 -14.44
C THR A 268 5.30 -12.06 -14.01
N ILE A 269 4.40 -12.74 -14.71
CA ILE A 269 2.97 -12.72 -14.39
C ILE A 269 2.55 -14.10 -13.88
N TRP A 270 1.79 -14.11 -12.80
CA TRP A 270 1.39 -15.33 -12.10
C TRP A 270 -0.08 -15.29 -11.74
N ARG A 271 -0.74 -16.44 -11.82
CA ARG A 271 -2.13 -16.62 -11.43
C ARG A 271 -2.25 -17.50 -10.20
N ARG A 272 -3.19 -17.13 -9.34
CA ARG A 272 -3.64 -17.94 -8.21
C ARG A 272 -4.74 -18.88 -8.68
N GLU A 273 -4.57 -20.17 -8.39
CA GLU A 273 -5.60 -21.18 -8.67
C GLU A 273 -6.87 -20.87 -7.86
N GLY A 274 -8.04 -20.99 -8.49
CA GLY A 274 -9.30 -20.72 -7.81
C GLY A 274 -9.69 -19.24 -7.73
N PHE A 275 -8.87 -18.31 -8.26
CA PHE A 275 -9.07 -16.87 -8.13
C PHE A 275 -9.27 -16.23 -9.51
N TRP A 276 -10.51 -15.87 -9.84
CA TRP A 276 -10.91 -15.25 -11.09
C TRP A 276 -12.03 -14.21 -10.89
N TYR A 277 -12.16 -13.31 -11.87
CA TYR A 277 -13.21 -12.31 -12.03
C TYR A 277 -14.00 -12.62 -13.31
#